data_AF-A0A6A6I478-F1
#
_entry.id   AF-A0A6A6I478-F1
#
_cell.length_a   1.000
_cell.length_b   1.000
_cell.length_c   1.000
_cell.angle_alpha   90.00
_cell.angle_beta   90.00
_cell.angle_gamma   90.00
#
_symmetry.space_group_name_H-M   'P 1'
#
loop_
_entity.id
_entity.type
_entity.pdbx_description
1 polymer ?
#
loop_
_entity_poly.entity_id
_entity_poly.type
_entity_poly.pdbx_seq_one_letter_code
_entity_poly.pdbx_strand_id
1 'polypeptide(L)'
;ITTFQYTSKSAARPSNASDAAWSSLYPKGGTFFSHAPEVPTRSTLSVFHQLHCLDAIRQAYYLAYDAATAGDQLGKDDVPEMVEEVHIRHCVELLRVSLMCVADRTIEKKNEMGGVTGFGTEHKCADYDGL
;
A
#
# COMPACT_ATOMS: atom_id res chain seq x y z
N ILE A 1 -7.66 21.24 -4.18
CA ILE A 1 -6.19 21.10 -4.06
C ILE A 1 -5.90 20.84 -2.59
N THR A 2 -5.22 19.73 -2.28
CA THR A 2 -4.86 19.35 -0.91
C THR A 2 -3.35 19.28 -0.82
N THR A 3 -2.74 19.91 0.19
CA THR A 3 -1.31 19.77 0.45
C THR A 3 -1.13 18.69 1.50
N PHE A 4 -0.43 17.61 1.13
CA PHE A 4 -0.14 16.55 2.09
C PHE A 4 1.03 16.94 2.97
N GLN A 5 0.87 16.72 4.27
CA GLN A 5 1.94 16.85 5.26
C GLN A 5 2.48 15.46 5.55
N TYR A 6 3.80 15.31 5.60
CA TYR A 6 4.41 14.04 5.96
C TYR A 6 4.02 13.67 7.38
N THR A 7 3.36 12.50 7.53
CA THR A 7 3.07 11.93 8.84
C THR A 7 3.87 10.65 9.02
N SER A 8 4.84 10.67 9.93
CA SER A 8 5.69 9.49 10.19
C SER A 8 4.90 8.28 10.72
N LYS A 9 3.68 8.51 11.23
CA LYS A 9 2.88 7.50 11.92
C LYS A 9 2.43 6.36 11.02
N SER A 10 2.03 6.64 9.78
CA SER A 10 1.50 5.61 8.88
C SER A 10 2.61 4.71 8.31
N ALA A 11 3.76 5.26 7.97
CA ALA A 11 4.85 4.46 7.40
C ALA A 11 5.84 3.89 8.46
N ALA A 12 5.60 4.13 9.75
CA ALA A 12 6.43 3.60 10.82
C ALA A 12 6.43 2.06 10.90
N ARG A 13 7.34 1.52 11.72
CA ARG A 13 7.39 0.11 12.14
C ARG A 13 5.99 -0.43 12.47
N PRO A 14 5.69 -1.70 12.16
CA PRO A 14 4.46 -2.36 12.60
C PRO A 14 4.24 -2.21 14.09
N SER A 15 3.05 -1.75 14.46
CA SER A 15 2.63 -1.46 15.83
C SER A 15 1.13 -1.23 15.84
N ASN A 16 0.48 -1.36 17.00
CA ASN A 16 -0.95 -1.05 17.14
C ASN A 16 -1.32 0.34 16.58
N ALA A 17 -0.43 1.33 16.68
CA ALA A 17 -0.69 2.69 16.23
C ALA A 17 -0.54 2.88 14.71
N SER A 18 0.49 2.29 14.10
CA SER A 18 0.74 2.36 12.65
C SER A 18 -0.23 1.46 11.90
N ASP A 19 -0.49 0.26 12.40
CA ASP A 19 -1.42 -0.69 11.80
C ASP A 19 -2.87 -0.18 11.88
N ALA A 20 -3.23 0.52 12.96
CA ALA A 20 -4.52 1.24 13.03
C ALA A 20 -4.60 2.39 12.02
N ALA A 21 -3.49 3.08 11.74
CA ALA A 21 -3.47 4.14 10.74
C ALA A 21 -3.76 3.58 9.33
N TRP A 22 -3.17 2.43 8.97
CA TRP A 22 -3.49 1.72 7.72
C TRP A 22 -4.92 1.19 7.70
N SER A 23 -5.36 0.57 8.80
CA SER A 23 -6.72 0.02 8.90
C SER A 23 -7.79 1.11 8.72
N SER A 24 -7.52 2.33 9.18
CA SER A 24 -8.43 3.47 9.05
C SER A 24 -8.67 3.95 7.61
N LEU A 25 -7.85 3.53 6.65
CA LEU A 25 -8.00 3.86 5.23
C LEU A 25 -9.15 3.09 4.57
N TYR A 26 -9.56 1.98 5.17
CA TYR A 26 -10.56 1.08 4.60
C TYR A 26 -11.96 1.40 5.14
N PRO A 27 -13.02 1.23 4.32
CA PRO A 27 -14.39 1.34 4.80
C PRO A 27 -14.68 0.31 5.89
N LYS A 28 -15.48 0.68 6.91
CA LYS A 28 -15.83 -0.22 8.04
C LYS A 28 -16.54 -1.52 7.61
N GLY A 29 -17.19 -1.53 6.44
CA GLY A 29 -17.84 -2.71 5.85
C GLY A 29 -16.90 -3.61 5.02
N GLY A 30 -15.61 -3.26 4.95
CA GLY A 30 -14.65 -3.87 4.03
C GLY A 30 -14.61 -3.18 2.67
N THR A 31 -13.67 -3.61 1.85
CA THR A 31 -13.39 -3.03 0.52
C THR A 31 -14.05 -3.79 -0.62
N PHE A 32 -14.53 -5.00 -0.35
CA PHE A 32 -15.22 -5.83 -1.34
C PHE A 32 -16.71 -5.52 -1.38
N PHE A 33 -17.26 -5.38 -2.58
CA PHE A 33 -18.67 -5.09 -2.84
C PHE A 33 -19.20 -5.83 -4.07
N SER A 34 -20.52 -5.79 -4.25
CA SER A 34 -21.23 -6.24 -5.44
C SER A 34 -22.52 -5.43 -5.59
N HIS A 35 -22.86 -5.03 -6.80
CA HIS A 35 -24.07 -4.26 -7.12
C HIS A 35 -24.63 -4.74 -8.46
N ALA A 36 -25.76 -5.45 -8.46
CA ALA A 36 -26.38 -5.88 -9.72
C ALA A 36 -27.22 -4.74 -10.34
N PRO A 37 -27.22 -4.57 -11.68
CA PRO A 37 -26.55 -5.40 -12.68
C PRO A 37 -25.08 -5.04 -13.00
N GLU A 38 -24.55 -3.92 -12.52
CA GLU A 38 -23.29 -3.33 -12.99
C GLU A 38 -22.03 -4.12 -12.55
N VAL A 39 -22.02 -4.58 -11.31
CA VAL A 39 -20.93 -5.31 -10.64
C VAL A 39 -21.52 -6.59 -10.02
N PRO A 40 -21.91 -7.58 -10.84
CA PRO A 40 -22.64 -8.77 -10.38
C PRO A 40 -21.75 -9.72 -9.55
N THR A 41 -20.44 -9.62 -9.69
CA THR A 41 -19.45 -10.43 -8.97
C THR A 41 -18.83 -9.63 -7.84
N ARG A 42 -18.50 -10.30 -6.73
CA ARG A 42 -17.76 -9.69 -5.62
C ARG A 42 -16.44 -9.11 -6.13
N SER A 43 -16.23 -7.81 -5.94
CA SER A 43 -15.13 -7.05 -6.53
C SER A 43 -14.62 -6.00 -5.53
N THR A 44 -13.47 -5.38 -5.78
CA THR A 44 -12.93 -4.25 -5.02
C THR A 44 -12.50 -3.13 -5.97
N LEU A 45 -12.23 -1.94 -5.45
CA LEU A 45 -11.50 -0.91 -6.19
C LEU A 45 -9.99 -1.21 -6.15
N SER A 46 -9.29 -0.97 -7.26
CA SER A 46 -7.84 -1.16 -7.38
C SER A 46 -7.04 -0.41 -6.33
N VAL A 47 -7.44 0.82 -5.96
CA VAL A 47 -6.76 1.59 -4.90
C VAL A 47 -6.69 0.84 -3.56
N PHE A 48 -7.73 0.08 -3.20
CA PHE A 48 -7.71 -0.69 -1.96
C PHE A 48 -6.76 -1.89 -2.03
N HIS A 49 -6.66 -2.52 -3.20
CA HIS A 49 -5.69 -3.58 -3.43
C HIS A 49 -4.26 -3.02 -3.42
N GLN A 50 -4.01 -1.88 -4.09
CA GLN A 50 -2.72 -1.19 -4.11
C GLN A 50 -2.26 -0.78 -2.70
N LEU A 51 -3.16 -0.21 -1.89
CA LEU A 51 -2.86 0.14 -0.49
C LEU A 51 -2.58 -1.10 0.36
N HIS A 52 -3.33 -2.19 0.16
CA HIS A 52 -3.09 -3.46 0.84
C HIS A 52 -1.70 -4.03 0.50
N CYS A 53 -1.32 -4.03 -0.77
CA CYS A 53 0.01 -4.48 -1.21
C CYS A 53 1.13 -3.60 -0.63
N LEU A 54 0.96 -2.27 -0.63
CA LEU A 54 1.96 -1.36 -0.09
C LEU A 54 2.17 -1.56 1.42
N ASP A 55 1.09 -1.83 2.18
CA ASP A 55 1.20 -2.16 3.60
C ASP A 55 1.90 -3.52 3.82
N ALA A 56 1.60 -4.52 2.99
CA ALA A 56 2.30 -5.81 3.05
C ALA A 56 3.81 -5.67 2.79
N ILE A 57 4.20 -4.83 1.83
CA ILE A 57 5.61 -4.51 1.55
C ILE A 57 6.26 -3.82 2.76
N ARG A 58 5.57 -2.85 3.39
CA ARG A 58 6.05 -2.20 4.62
C ARG A 58 6.32 -3.24 5.72
N GLN A 59 5.38 -4.15 5.97
CA GLN A 59 5.54 -5.20 6.97
C GLN A 59 6.70 -6.14 6.65
N ALA A 60 6.80 -6.58 5.39
CA ALA A 60 7.87 -7.45 4.92
C ALA A 60 9.27 -6.80 5.04
N TYR A 61 9.37 -5.51 4.72
CA TYR A 61 10.61 -4.76 4.89
C TYR A 61 11.10 -4.78 6.33
N TYR A 62 10.23 -4.44 7.29
CA TYR A 62 10.63 -4.39 8.70
C TYR A 62 10.97 -5.78 9.25
N LEU A 63 10.25 -6.82 8.83
CA LEU A 63 10.60 -8.21 9.17
C LEU A 63 12.00 -8.58 8.67
N ALA A 64 12.32 -8.26 7.42
CA ALA A 64 13.61 -8.55 6.83
C ALA A 64 14.73 -7.70 7.45
N TYR A 65 14.48 -6.41 7.69
CA TYR A 65 15.42 -5.48 8.31
C TYR A 65 15.79 -5.93 9.73
N ASP A 66 14.80 -6.33 10.53
CA ASP A 66 15.03 -6.80 11.89
C ASP A 66 15.80 -8.12 11.91
N ALA A 67 15.51 -9.03 10.97
CA ALA A 67 16.28 -10.27 10.82
C ALA A 67 17.74 -10.00 10.41
N ALA A 68 17.97 -9.05 9.51
CA ALA A 68 19.29 -8.72 8.97
C ALA A 68 20.17 -7.95 9.98
N THR A 69 19.56 -7.16 10.86
CA THR A 69 20.25 -6.36 11.89
C THR A 69 20.30 -7.04 13.26
N ALA A 70 19.74 -8.24 13.39
CA ALA A 70 19.73 -8.99 14.65
C ALA A 70 21.16 -9.38 15.08
N GLY A 71 21.48 -9.18 16.36
CA GLY A 71 22.72 -9.67 16.97
C GLY A 71 24.00 -9.11 16.33
N ASP A 72 23.98 -7.86 15.86
CA ASP A 72 25.09 -7.17 15.20
C ASP A 72 25.60 -7.85 13.91
N GLN A 73 24.75 -8.66 13.24
CA GLN A 73 25.10 -9.30 11.97
C GLN A 73 25.36 -8.29 10.84
N LEU A 74 24.67 -7.16 10.87
CA LEU A 74 24.93 -5.99 10.05
C LEU A 74 24.93 -4.75 10.95
N GLY A 75 26.03 -4.01 10.92
CA GLY A 75 26.11 -2.69 11.53
C GLY A 75 25.28 -1.68 10.73
N LYS A 76 25.00 -0.52 11.35
CA LYS A 76 24.28 0.56 10.66
C LYS A 76 25.00 1.00 9.38
N ASP A 77 26.32 1.03 9.41
CA ASP A 77 27.14 1.46 8.26
C ASP A 77 27.16 0.41 7.13
N ASP A 78 26.71 -0.82 7.38
CA ASP A 78 26.61 -1.88 6.37
C ASP A 78 25.28 -1.82 5.60
N VAL A 79 24.30 -1.04 6.08
CA VAL A 79 22.99 -0.88 5.43
C VAL A 79 23.06 0.29 4.45
N PRO A 80 22.77 0.09 3.15
CA PRO A 80 22.73 1.19 2.21
C PRO A 80 21.65 2.23 2.58
N GLU A 81 21.97 3.52 2.46
CA GLU A 81 21.08 4.65 2.81
C GLU A 81 19.66 4.51 2.24
N MET A 82 19.55 4.05 0.99
CA MET A 82 18.27 3.89 0.28
C MET A 82 17.34 2.83 0.88
N VAL A 83 17.89 1.92 1.69
CA VAL A 83 17.13 0.84 2.36
C VAL A 83 17.15 0.99 3.88
N GLU A 84 17.66 2.10 4.40
CA GLU A 84 17.52 2.44 5.82
C GLU A 84 16.06 2.76 6.18
N GLU A 85 15.74 2.56 7.47
CA GLU A 85 14.38 2.73 7.98
C GLU A 85 13.80 4.12 7.70
N VAL A 86 14.61 5.17 7.82
CA VAL A 86 14.15 6.54 7.60
C VAL A 86 13.75 6.78 6.14
N HIS A 87 14.52 6.23 5.19
CA HIS A 87 14.31 6.40 3.77
C HIS A 87 13.10 5.58 3.30
N ILE A 88 13.03 4.31 3.71
CA ILE A 88 11.90 3.43 3.36
C ILE A 88 10.59 3.96 3.95
N ARG A 89 10.62 4.47 5.18
CA ARG A 89 9.44 5.14 5.78
C ARG A 89 8.99 6.34 4.95
N HIS A 90 9.91 7.16 4.46
CA HIS A 90 9.57 8.27 3.56
C HIS A 90 8.93 7.78 2.26
N CYS A 91 9.52 6.78 1.59
CA CYS A 91 9.00 6.21 0.35
C CYS A 91 7.59 5.62 0.51
N VAL A 92 7.38 4.82 1.56
CA VAL A 92 6.07 4.20 1.82
C VAL A 92 4.99 5.27 2.04
N GLU A 93 5.27 6.32 2.83
CA GLU A 93 4.30 7.39 3.05
C GLU A 93 4.02 8.18 1.77
N LEU A 94 5.05 8.48 0.98
CA LEU A 94 4.92 9.20 -0.28
C LEU A 94 4.04 8.42 -1.27
N LEU A 95 4.29 7.13 -1.43
CA LEU A 95 3.49 6.25 -2.30
C LEU A 95 2.06 6.11 -1.78
N ARG A 96 1.86 5.90 -0.48
CA ARG A 96 0.52 5.80 0.14
C ARG A 96 -0.31 7.05 -0.15
N VAL A 97 0.29 8.22 0.02
CA VAL A 97 -0.35 9.51 -0.27
C VAL A 97 -0.68 9.66 -1.76
N SER A 98 0.24 9.27 -2.65
CA SER A 98 0.00 9.27 -4.09
C SER A 98 -1.20 8.40 -4.47
N LEU A 99 -1.25 7.16 -3.97
CA LEU A 99 -2.37 6.23 -4.18
C LEU A 99 -3.70 6.79 -3.65
N MET A 100 -3.69 7.51 -2.54
CA MET A 100 -4.91 8.16 -2.02
C MET A 100 -5.33 9.39 -2.84
N CYS A 101 -4.38 10.10 -3.42
CA CYS A 101 -4.62 11.32 -4.19
C CYS A 101 -5.21 11.01 -5.58
N VAL A 102 -4.62 10.04 -6.28
CA VAL A 102 -5.03 9.60 -7.63
C VAL A 102 -5.58 8.18 -7.56
N ALA A 103 -6.49 7.96 -6.60
CA ALA A 103 -7.10 6.67 -6.32
C ALA A 103 -7.63 6.00 -7.59
N ASP A 104 -7.03 4.86 -7.93
CA ASP A 104 -7.47 4.02 -9.04
C ASP A 104 -8.81 3.37 -8.71
N ARG A 105 -9.85 3.78 -9.45
CA ARG A 105 -11.24 3.33 -9.26
C ARG A 105 -11.61 2.15 -10.14
N THR A 106 -10.63 1.55 -10.81
CA THR A 106 -10.83 0.34 -11.61
C THR A 106 -11.39 -0.77 -10.74
N ILE A 107 -12.35 -1.52 -11.28
CA ILE A 107 -13.04 -2.59 -10.56
C ILE A 107 -12.31 -3.91 -10.79
N GLU A 108 -11.73 -4.46 -9.73
CA GLU A 108 -11.06 -5.75 -9.76
C GLU A 108 -11.99 -6.84 -9.27
N LYS A 109 -12.28 -7.79 -10.15
CA LYS A 109 -13.13 -8.94 -9.83
C LYS A 109 -12.36 -9.94 -8.98
N LYS A 110 -13.00 -10.43 -7.93
CA LYS A 110 -12.45 -11.51 -7.12
C LYS A 110 -12.36 -12.79 -7.95
N ASN A 111 -11.19 -13.41 -7.98
CA ASN A 111 -10.95 -14.67 -8.70
C ASN A 111 -11.42 -15.89 -7.88
N GLU A 112 -11.35 -17.07 -8.50
CA GLU A 112 -11.76 -18.35 -7.89
C GLU A 112 -10.94 -18.72 -6.64
N MET A 113 -9.68 -18.26 -6.57
CA MET A 113 -8.81 -18.44 -5.39
C MET A 113 -9.11 -17.45 -4.26
N GLY A 114 -10.08 -16.55 -4.45
CA GLY A 114 -10.50 -15.59 -3.46
C GLY A 114 -9.58 -14.37 -3.30
N GLY A 115 -8.74 -14.09 -4.30
CA GLY A 115 -7.90 -12.89 -4.38
C GLY A 115 -8.33 -11.96 -5.52
N VAL A 116 -7.62 -10.84 -5.65
CA VAL A 116 -7.66 -9.95 -6.81
C VAL A 116 -6.24 -9.77 -7.31
N THR A 117 -6.05 -9.56 -8.61
CA THR A 117 -4.70 -9.50 -9.22
C THR A 117 -4.36 -8.11 -9.74
N GLY A 118 -5.33 -7.26 -10.04
CA GLY A 118 -5.15 -6.04 -10.85
C GLY A 118 -4.83 -6.32 -12.32
N PHE A 119 -4.03 -7.34 -12.62
CA PHE A 119 -3.64 -7.69 -13.97
C PHE A 119 -4.79 -8.20 -14.84
N GLY A 120 -4.75 -7.88 -16.14
CA GLY A 120 -5.78 -8.25 -17.11
C GLY A 120 -7.06 -7.41 -17.04
N THR A 121 -7.08 -6.37 -16.20
CA THR A 121 -8.15 -5.37 -16.13
C THR A 121 -7.67 -4.08 -16.79
N GLU A 122 -8.54 -3.38 -17.51
CA GLU A 122 -8.20 -2.08 -18.11
C GLU A 122 -8.24 -0.99 -17.03
N HIS A 123 -7.11 -0.30 -16.85
CA HIS A 123 -6.96 0.82 -15.92
C HIS A 123 -6.92 2.14 -16.68
N LYS A 124 -7.45 3.20 -16.06
CA LYS A 124 -7.31 4.56 -16.59
C LYS A 124 -6.03 5.21 -16.04
N CYS A 125 -4.97 5.15 -16.83
CA CYS A 125 -3.68 5.74 -16.48
C CYS A 125 -3.62 7.25 -16.80
N ALA A 126 -2.72 7.96 -16.11
CA ALA A 126 -2.26 9.26 -16.58
C ALA A 126 -1.41 9.08 -17.85
N ASP A 127 -1.45 10.06 -18.75
CA ASP A 127 -0.56 10.10 -19.90
C ASP A 127 0.85 10.44 -19.42
N TYR A 128 1.73 9.45 -19.42
CA TYR A 128 3.10 9.60 -18.94
C TYR A 128 4.02 10.27 -19.96
N ASP A 129 3.73 10.09 -21.26
CA ASP A 129 4.56 10.66 -22.34
C ASP A 129 4.35 12.18 -22.48
N GLY A 130 3.22 12.68 -21.99
CA GLY A 130 2.88 14.10 -21.96
C GLY A 130 3.30 14.86 -20.69
N LEU A 131 4.03 14.24 -19.76
CA LEU A 131 4.51 14.87 -18.52
C LEU A 131 5.75 15.75 -18.72
#